data_AF-A0A7K3DIF9-F1
#
_entry.id   AF-A0A7K3DIF9-F1
#
_cell.length_a   1.000
_cell.length_b   1.000
_cell.length_c   1.000
_cell.angle_alpha   90.00
_cell.angle_beta   90.00
_cell.angle_gamma   90.00
#
_symmetry.space_group_name_H-M   'P 1'
#
loop_
_entity.id
_entity.type
_entity.pdbx_description
1 polymer ?
#
loop_
_entity_poly.entity_id
_entity_poly.type
_entity_poly.pdbx_seq_one_letter_code
_entity_poly.pdbx_strand_id
1 'polypeptide(L)'
;MTDDDIETLLLRRTQQVYVTPGSGPGPVTAAGVVVLEAELAALGHLLTAPLRRALGTLDADGLARTGTRLLAGVAALTGADRHHTPLFRGFPQDVPYQDARLRYASAVVTALAAQPHQPCMSCGRPDHPVRPVAPCAHLVCEACLGGFDFGCCDLCDTWYACPVCETRYETDGPTTPWLDVPAPAGDRPVLRTLGLGTSTDRDATAELTALLARRTPLNPQDHDDLVLLLSCLDPADLTGLPAAIPVRESRALLLARLAEHDPAAIGRYADSATDVLRLLVVRSGGDPDLLEPVRLRGVPRPLRRRLLAVLDVLDADRLVEDMRRRPAAFKRVGELLHPFEPAHVRRFPRAALAFAVLRDHRLGDEGPLDDALLSTAAEQGADVRIVGDRLRTVTWSARVESALAHWDVERAADLLRARPGELLRRLDALLTRAVVDEAAGHVTDALADALPGAGVGPLLGAWGKLAVRTTPGHRRVFFPRGRVTKAYAIDDVRPPLARRPAERAAELIEAEAV
;
A
#
# COMPACT_ATOMS: atom_id res chain seq x y z
N MET A 1 7.64 -21.25 -2.90
CA MET A 1 6.35 -20.52 -2.96
C MET A 1 5.67 -20.98 -4.22
N THR A 2 4.45 -21.47 -4.07
CA THR A 2 3.67 -22.18 -5.10
C THR A 2 2.57 -21.26 -5.62
N ASP A 3 1.96 -21.59 -6.76
CA ASP A 3 0.78 -20.87 -7.28
C ASP A 3 -0.32 -20.73 -6.23
N ASP A 4 -0.45 -21.71 -5.33
CA ASP A 4 -1.37 -21.69 -4.19
C ASP A 4 -1.17 -20.46 -3.26
N ASP A 5 0.05 -19.95 -3.10
CA ASP A 5 0.33 -18.77 -2.27
C ASP A 5 -0.26 -17.50 -2.92
N ILE A 6 -0.17 -17.40 -4.25
CA ILE A 6 -0.72 -16.27 -5.01
C ILE A 6 -2.24 -16.35 -5.02
N GLU A 7 -2.82 -17.53 -5.26
CA GLU A 7 -4.27 -17.72 -5.22
C GLU A 7 -4.84 -17.37 -3.83
N THR A 8 -4.15 -17.74 -2.76
CA THR A 8 -4.54 -17.37 -1.39
C THR A 8 -4.50 -15.86 -1.16
N LEU A 9 -3.47 -15.17 -1.67
CA LEU A 9 -3.38 -13.72 -1.63
C LEU A 9 -4.52 -13.07 -2.41
N LEU A 10 -4.81 -13.55 -3.62
CA LEU A 10 -5.86 -12.98 -4.48
C LEU A 10 -7.25 -13.23 -3.90
N LEU A 11 -7.50 -14.40 -3.31
CA LEU A 11 -8.73 -14.65 -2.55
C LEU A 11 -8.89 -13.63 -1.41
N ARG A 12 -7.84 -13.37 -0.64
CA ARG A 12 -7.89 -12.39 0.46
C ARG A 12 -8.14 -10.97 -0.03
N ARG A 13 -7.39 -10.53 -1.04
CA ARG A 13 -7.33 -9.12 -1.47
C ARG A 13 -8.47 -8.73 -2.40
N THR A 14 -8.79 -9.59 -3.36
CA THR A 14 -9.70 -9.28 -4.47
C THR A 14 -10.90 -10.22 -4.56
N GLN A 15 -11.01 -11.20 -3.66
CA GLN A 15 -12.09 -12.18 -3.62
C GLN A 15 -12.17 -13.00 -4.92
N GLN A 16 -11.04 -13.18 -5.62
CA GLN A 16 -10.97 -13.97 -6.86
C GLN A 16 -10.60 -15.42 -6.55
N VAL A 17 -11.23 -16.33 -7.30
CA VAL A 17 -11.03 -17.78 -7.23
C VAL A 17 -10.69 -18.29 -8.62
N TYR A 18 -9.66 -19.13 -8.73
CA TYR A 18 -9.21 -19.69 -10.00
C TYR A 18 -9.69 -21.13 -10.11
N VAL A 19 -10.45 -21.42 -11.17
CA VAL A 19 -11.00 -22.75 -11.44
C VAL A 19 -10.77 -23.08 -12.91
N THR A 20 -10.02 -24.14 -13.17
CA THR A 20 -9.88 -24.70 -14.53
C THR A 20 -11.15 -25.48 -14.87
N PRO A 21 -11.89 -25.13 -15.94
CA PRO A 21 -13.10 -25.86 -16.32
C PRO A 21 -12.83 -27.34 -16.60
N GLY A 22 -13.75 -28.20 -16.15
CA GLY A 22 -13.65 -29.66 -16.28
C GLY A 22 -14.44 -30.24 -17.45
N SER A 23 -14.51 -31.58 -17.51
CA SER A 23 -15.06 -32.34 -18.64
C SER A 23 -16.59 -32.45 -18.69
N GLY A 24 -17.32 -31.76 -17.80
CA GLY A 24 -18.76 -31.56 -17.94
C GLY A 24 -19.58 -31.87 -16.68
N PRO A 25 -20.78 -31.28 -16.56
CA PRO A 25 -21.60 -31.32 -15.35
C PRO A 25 -22.22 -32.71 -15.09
N GLY A 26 -22.14 -33.16 -13.84
CA GLY A 26 -22.90 -34.30 -13.32
C GLY A 26 -23.92 -33.86 -12.26
N PRO A 27 -25.01 -34.62 -12.03
CA PRO A 27 -26.02 -34.29 -11.01
C PRO A 27 -25.45 -34.20 -9.59
N VAL A 28 -24.43 -35.02 -9.28
CA VAL A 28 -23.70 -34.98 -8.01
C VAL A 28 -22.93 -33.66 -7.85
N THR A 29 -22.22 -33.21 -8.90
CA THR A 29 -21.51 -31.92 -8.90
C THR A 29 -22.49 -30.76 -8.73
N ALA A 30 -23.61 -30.77 -9.46
CA ALA A 30 -24.63 -29.72 -9.36
C ALA A 30 -25.20 -29.60 -7.94
N ALA A 31 -25.47 -30.74 -7.28
CA ALA A 31 -25.89 -30.76 -5.89
C ALA A 31 -24.77 -30.30 -4.93
N GLY A 32 -23.53 -30.72 -5.17
CA GLY A 32 -22.36 -30.32 -4.40
C GLY A 32 -22.08 -28.81 -4.48
N VAL A 33 -22.32 -28.16 -5.62
CA VAL A 33 -22.18 -26.70 -5.75
C VAL A 33 -23.18 -25.98 -4.84
N VAL A 34 -24.41 -26.46 -4.72
CA VAL A 34 -25.41 -25.87 -3.81
C VAL A 34 -25.02 -26.04 -2.34
N VAL A 35 -24.39 -27.17 -1.98
CA VAL A 35 -23.81 -27.33 -0.63
C VAL A 35 -22.71 -26.32 -0.39
N LEU A 36 -21.78 -26.18 -1.33
CA LEU A 36 -20.69 -25.23 -1.22
C LEU A 36 -21.22 -23.78 -1.11
N GLU A 37 -22.27 -23.43 -1.85
CA GLU A 37 -22.95 -22.15 -1.72
C GLU A 37 -23.50 -21.94 -0.30
N ALA A 38 -24.12 -22.95 0.30
CA ALA A 38 -24.65 -22.88 1.66
C ALA A 38 -23.55 -22.69 2.71
N GLU A 39 -22.43 -23.42 2.60
CA GLU A 39 -21.25 -23.28 3.47
C GLU A 39 -20.64 -21.88 3.37
N LEU A 40 -20.43 -21.40 2.14
CA LEU A 40 -19.86 -20.08 1.90
C LEU A 40 -20.79 -18.97 2.40
N ALA A 41 -22.11 -19.11 2.22
CA ALA A 41 -23.09 -18.17 2.72
C ALA A 41 -23.07 -18.10 4.26
N ALA A 42 -22.88 -19.23 4.95
CA ALA A 42 -22.69 -19.25 6.40
C ALA A 42 -21.40 -18.53 6.84
N LEU A 43 -20.36 -18.55 6.00
CA LEU A 43 -19.13 -17.76 6.16
C LEU A 43 -19.28 -16.31 5.69
N GLY A 44 -20.45 -15.89 5.20
CA GLY A 44 -20.73 -14.52 4.75
C GLY A 44 -20.31 -14.23 3.31
N HIS A 45 -20.18 -15.25 2.45
CA HIS A 45 -19.73 -15.14 1.07
C HIS A 45 -20.74 -15.73 0.07
N LEU A 46 -20.79 -15.19 -1.13
CA LEU A 46 -21.67 -15.60 -2.23
C LEU A 46 -20.85 -15.92 -3.46
N LEU A 47 -21.21 -16.95 -4.22
CA LEU A 47 -20.60 -17.22 -5.52
C LEU A 47 -21.16 -16.30 -6.60
N THR A 48 -20.30 -15.72 -7.42
CA THR A 48 -20.76 -15.07 -8.66
C THR A 48 -21.18 -16.11 -9.70
N ALA A 49 -22.08 -15.75 -10.62
CA ALA A 49 -22.57 -16.63 -11.68
C ALA A 49 -21.44 -17.26 -12.52
N PRO A 50 -20.38 -16.53 -12.95
CA PRO A 50 -19.26 -17.14 -13.65
C PRO A 50 -18.52 -18.19 -12.83
N LEU A 51 -18.26 -17.92 -11.54
CA LEU A 51 -17.56 -18.86 -10.67
C LEU A 51 -18.40 -20.10 -10.40
N ARG A 52 -19.69 -19.92 -10.13
CA ARG A 52 -20.64 -21.02 -9.92
C ARG A 52 -20.68 -21.96 -11.12
N ARG A 53 -20.72 -21.40 -12.35
CA ARG A 53 -20.67 -22.18 -13.59
C ARG A 53 -19.37 -22.96 -13.72
N ALA A 54 -18.22 -22.30 -13.51
CA ALA A 54 -16.93 -22.97 -13.57
C ALA A 54 -16.84 -24.17 -12.61
N LEU A 55 -17.30 -24.00 -11.36
CA LEU A 55 -17.39 -25.08 -10.38
C LEU A 55 -18.32 -26.21 -10.82
N GLY A 56 -19.44 -25.87 -11.48
CA GLY A 56 -20.39 -26.83 -12.04
C GLY A 56 -19.83 -27.69 -13.18
N THR A 57 -18.73 -27.28 -13.82
CA THR A 57 -18.07 -28.08 -14.87
C THR A 57 -17.12 -29.15 -14.36
N LEU A 58 -16.80 -29.13 -13.06
CA LEU A 58 -15.88 -30.07 -12.43
C LEU A 58 -16.50 -31.46 -12.25
N ASP A 59 -15.64 -32.47 -12.16
CA ASP A 59 -16.04 -33.76 -11.62
C ASP A 59 -16.20 -33.69 -10.08
N ALA A 60 -16.73 -34.76 -9.48
CA ALA A 60 -16.98 -34.80 -8.05
C ALA A 60 -15.69 -34.58 -7.23
N ASP A 61 -14.59 -35.23 -7.61
CA ASP A 61 -13.31 -35.12 -6.89
C ASP A 61 -12.67 -33.73 -7.07
N GLY A 62 -12.76 -33.14 -8.26
CA GLY A 62 -12.33 -31.78 -8.54
C GLY A 62 -13.12 -30.75 -7.72
N LEU A 63 -14.44 -30.89 -7.64
CA LEU A 63 -15.27 -30.05 -6.78
C LEU A 63 -14.92 -30.23 -5.30
N ALA A 64 -14.69 -31.48 -4.85
CA ALA A 64 -14.28 -31.77 -3.48
C ALA A 64 -12.99 -31.03 -3.10
N ARG A 65 -11.95 -31.16 -3.94
CA ARG A 65 -10.65 -30.50 -3.72
C ARG A 65 -10.76 -28.98 -3.77
N THR A 66 -11.39 -28.44 -4.81
CA THR A 66 -11.52 -26.99 -4.99
C THR A 66 -12.40 -26.37 -3.90
N GLY A 67 -13.54 -26.98 -3.58
CA GLY A 67 -14.43 -26.53 -2.52
C GLY A 67 -13.78 -26.57 -1.14
N THR A 68 -13.03 -27.63 -0.81
CA THR A 68 -12.31 -27.73 0.46
C THR A 68 -11.24 -26.64 0.59
N ARG A 69 -10.44 -26.41 -0.46
CA ARG A 69 -9.45 -25.32 -0.47
C ARG A 69 -10.10 -23.95 -0.33
N LEU A 70 -11.18 -23.70 -1.08
CA LEU A 70 -11.89 -22.42 -1.02
C LEU A 70 -12.49 -22.15 0.36
N LEU A 71 -13.13 -23.15 0.98
CA LEU A 71 -13.70 -23.03 2.33
C LEU A 71 -12.61 -22.78 3.37
N ALA A 72 -11.48 -23.48 3.29
CA ALA A 72 -10.35 -23.24 4.19
C ALA A 72 -9.79 -21.83 4.03
N GLY A 73 -9.64 -21.35 2.79
CA GLY A 73 -9.19 -20.00 2.49
C GLY A 73 -10.13 -18.94 3.04
N VAL A 74 -11.45 -19.06 2.80
CA VAL A 74 -12.47 -18.12 3.30
C VAL A 74 -12.58 -18.17 4.83
N ALA A 75 -12.50 -19.36 5.44
CA ALA A 75 -12.50 -19.50 6.89
C ALA A 75 -11.31 -18.74 7.52
N ALA A 76 -10.12 -18.83 6.92
CA ALA A 76 -8.95 -18.08 7.38
C ALA A 76 -9.17 -16.55 7.32
N LEU A 77 -10.00 -16.05 6.40
CA LEU A 77 -10.35 -14.61 6.29
C LEU A 77 -11.31 -14.13 7.38
N THR A 78 -12.14 -15.01 7.94
CA THR A 78 -13.23 -14.63 8.86
C THR A 78 -12.81 -14.50 10.33
N GLY A 79 -11.51 -14.68 10.62
CA GLY A 79 -10.91 -14.54 11.96
C GLY A 79 -11.07 -15.79 12.83
N ALA A 80 -10.18 -15.97 13.81
CA ALA A 80 -10.08 -17.17 14.66
C ALA A 80 -11.34 -17.47 15.52
N ASP A 81 -12.29 -16.54 15.59
CA ASP A 81 -13.48 -16.64 16.46
C ASP A 81 -14.67 -17.37 15.82
N ARG A 82 -14.58 -17.80 14.56
CA ARG A 82 -15.64 -18.60 13.91
C ARG A 82 -15.24 -20.06 13.77
N HIS A 83 -15.78 -20.90 14.65
CA HIS A 83 -15.72 -22.35 14.47
C HIS A 83 -16.68 -22.78 13.35
N HIS A 84 -16.13 -22.92 12.14
CA HIS A 84 -16.86 -23.51 11.03
C HIS A 84 -16.99 -25.03 11.24
N THR A 85 -18.21 -25.51 11.46
CA THR A 85 -18.51 -26.94 11.43
C THR A 85 -19.03 -27.27 10.03
N PRO A 86 -18.32 -28.08 9.23
CA PRO A 86 -18.79 -28.47 7.91
C PRO A 86 -20.21 -29.05 8.00
N LEU A 87 -21.09 -28.60 7.11
CA LEU A 87 -22.47 -29.06 6.98
C LEU A 87 -22.52 -30.59 6.74
N PHE A 88 -21.53 -31.19 6.05
CA PHE A 88 -21.52 -32.62 5.73
C PHE A 88 -20.13 -33.26 5.72
N ARG A 89 -19.96 -34.41 6.42
CA ARG A 89 -18.68 -35.14 6.54
C ARG A 89 -18.30 -35.96 5.29
N GLY A 90 -19.26 -36.25 4.39
CA GLY A 90 -19.09 -37.08 3.18
C GLY A 90 -19.18 -36.31 1.85
N PHE A 91 -18.89 -35.00 1.87
CA PHE A 91 -18.94 -34.15 0.67
C PHE A 91 -17.98 -34.66 -0.42
N PRO A 92 -18.42 -34.76 -1.70
CA PRO A 92 -19.73 -34.42 -2.28
C PRO A 92 -20.66 -35.63 -2.50
N GLN A 93 -20.40 -36.80 -1.90
CA GLN A 93 -21.13 -38.05 -2.18
C GLN A 93 -22.45 -38.18 -1.39
N ASP A 94 -22.51 -37.69 -0.15
CA ASP A 94 -23.73 -37.67 0.68
C ASP A 94 -24.29 -36.24 0.81
N VAL A 95 -25.03 -35.80 -0.21
CA VAL A 95 -25.55 -34.42 -0.29
C VAL A 95 -27.07 -34.40 -0.13
N PRO A 96 -27.62 -34.05 1.05
CA PRO A 96 -29.05 -33.74 1.18
C PRO A 96 -29.31 -32.37 0.53
N TYR A 97 -29.43 -32.38 -0.79
CA TYR A 97 -29.57 -31.19 -1.63
C TYR A 97 -30.65 -30.21 -1.15
N GLN A 98 -31.80 -30.74 -0.72
CA GLN A 98 -32.91 -29.92 -0.24
C GLN A 98 -32.56 -29.14 1.04
N ASP A 99 -31.87 -29.78 1.99
CA ASP A 99 -31.45 -29.14 3.24
C ASP A 99 -30.41 -28.05 2.98
N ALA A 100 -29.45 -28.31 2.09
CA ALA A 100 -28.44 -27.32 1.69
C ALA A 100 -29.09 -26.09 1.04
N ARG A 101 -30.03 -26.30 0.12
CA ARG A 101 -30.79 -25.22 -0.53
C ARG A 101 -31.60 -24.39 0.46
N LEU A 102 -32.25 -25.03 1.43
CA LEU A 102 -33.00 -24.33 2.48
C LEU A 102 -32.08 -23.51 3.40
N ARG A 103 -30.92 -24.06 3.79
CA ARG A 103 -29.92 -23.32 4.58
C ARG A 103 -29.38 -22.11 3.82
N TYR A 104 -29.05 -22.29 2.54
CA TYR A 104 -28.61 -21.20 1.67
C TYR A 104 -29.69 -20.11 1.57
N ALA A 105 -30.93 -20.49 1.25
CA ALA A 105 -32.06 -19.56 1.15
C ALA A 105 -32.29 -18.80 2.47
N SER A 106 -32.23 -19.51 3.61
CA SER A 106 -32.34 -18.89 4.93
C SER A 106 -31.23 -17.88 5.20
N ALA A 107 -29.97 -18.21 4.85
CA ALA A 107 -28.85 -17.30 5.01
C ALA A 107 -29.02 -16.02 4.17
N VAL A 108 -29.44 -16.17 2.90
CA VAL A 108 -29.67 -15.03 2.00
C VAL A 108 -30.83 -14.15 2.46
N VAL A 109 -31.99 -14.75 2.78
CA VAL A 109 -33.16 -14.00 3.25
C VAL A 109 -32.84 -13.28 4.57
N THR A 110 -32.11 -13.92 5.47
CA THR A 110 -31.65 -13.30 6.72
C THR A 110 -30.70 -12.13 6.45
N ALA A 111 -29.77 -12.27 5.49
CA ALA A 111 -28.86 -11.19 5.13
C ALA A 111 -29.60 -9.99 4.51
N LEU A 112 -30.55 -10.23 3.59
CA LEU A 112 -31.37 -9.17 2.99
C LEU A 112 -32.27 -8.46 4.01
N ALA A 113 -32.92 -9.22 4.89
CA ALA A 113 -33.75 -8.67 5.96
C ALA A 113 -32.91 -7.90 7.01
N ALA A 114 -31.59 -8.04 7.00
CA ALA A 114 -30.73 -7.31 7.92
C ALA A 114 -29.90 -6.22 7.24
N GLN A 115 -29.78 -6.24 5.91
CA GLN A 115 -29.17 -5.20 5.09
C GLN A 115 -29.67 -5.38 3.64
N PRO A 116 -30.57 -4.52 3.13
CA PRO A 116 -31.13 -4.65 1.79
C PRO A 116 -30.13 -4.44 0.65
N HIS A 117 -29.06 -3.67 0.88
CA HIS A 117 -28.02 -3.39 -0.11
C HIS A 117 -27.00 -4.52 -0.17
N GLN A 118 -27.40 -5.64 -0.78
CA GLN A 118 -26.55 -6.81 -1.04
C GLN A 118 -26.03 -6.80 -2.48
N PRO A 119 -24.86 -7.42 -2.75
CA PRO A 119 -24.34 -7.52 -4.11
C PRO A 119 -25.17 -8.46 -4.99
N CYS A 120 -25.31 -8.10 -6.27
CA CYS A 120 -25.88 -8.99 -7.28
C CYS A 120 -24.91 -10.13 -7.58
N MET A 121 -25.36 -11.38 -7.52
CA MET A 121 -24.53 -12.55 -7.83
C MET A 121 -24.27 -12.71 -9.34
N SER A 122 -25.05 -12.05 -10.20
CA SER A 122 -24.83 -12.09 -11.65
C SER A 122 -23.74 -11.09 -12.10
N CYS A 123 -23.90 -9.81 -11.78
CA CYS A 123 -22.94 -8.76 -12.20
C CYS A 123 -21.89 -8.38 -11.15
N GLY A 124 -22.02 -8.84 -9.90
CA GLY A 124 -21.12 -8.53 -8.80
C GLY A 124 -21.27 -7.13 -8.20
N ARG A 125 -22.16 -6.28 -8.74
CA ARG A 125 -22.28 -4.88 -8.29
C ARG A 125 -23.15 -4.75 -7.03
N PRO A 126 -22.78 -3.87 -6.07
CA PRO A 126 -23.53 -3.65 -4.82
C PRO A 126 -24.52 -2.46 -4.86
N ASP A 127 -24.51 -1.67 -5.94
CA ASP A 127 -25.22 -0.39 -6.07
C ASP A 127 -26.66 -0.53 -6.58
N HIS A 128 -27.05 -1.70 -7.07
CA HIS A 128 -28.40 -1.97 -7.55
C HIS A 128 -29.22 -2.74 -6.51
N PRO A 129 -30.51 -2.41 -6.31
CA PRO A 129 -31.41 -3.25 -5.52
C PRO A 129 -31.42 -4.68 -6.08
N VAL A 130 -31.30 -5.65 -5.18
CA VAL A 130 -31.33 -7.09 -5.52
C VAL A 130 -32.53 -7.76 -4.87
N ARG A 131 -33.03 -8.82 -5.51
CA ARG A 131 -34.07 -9.68 -4.97
C ARG A 131 -33.65 -11.15 -5.10
N PRO A 132 -34.06 -12.01 -4.15
CA PRO A 132 -33.75 -13.44 -4.21
C PRO A 132 -34.71 -14.14 -5.19
N VAL A 133 -34.14 -14.83 -6.17
CA VAL A 133 -34.92 -15.56 -7.18
C VAL A 133 -35.51 -16.83 -6.57
N ALA A 134 -36.81 -17.08 -6.73
CA ALA A 134 -37.42 -18.32 -6.28
C ALA A 134 -37.00 -19.49 -7.18
N PRO A 135 -36.93 -20.74 -6.68
CA PRO A 135 -36.79 -21.13 -5.29
C PRO A 135 -35.31 -21.30 -4.88
N CYS A 136 -34.35 -20.83 -5.69
CA CYS A 136 -32.91 -20.98 -5.43
C CYS A 136 -32.32 -19.92 -4.49
N ALA A 137 -33.06 -18.84 -4.24
CA ALA A 137 -32.67 -17.67 -3.44
C ALA A 137 -31.44 -16.91 -3.96
N HIS A 138 -31.02 -17.08 -5.21
CA HIS A 138 -29.90 -16.31 -5.77
C HIS A 138 -30.24 -14.82 -5.88
N LEU A 139 -29.33 -13.96 -5.41
CA LEU A 139 -29.53 -12.51 -5.43
C LEU A 139 -29.24 -11.93 -6.81
N VAL A 140 -30.24 -11.31 -7.42
CA VAL A 140 -30.14 -10.75 -8.76
C VAL A 140 -30.76 -9.36 -8.78
N CYS A 141 -30.11 -8.40 -9.43
CA CYS A 141 -30.71 -7.10 -9.69
C CYS A 141 -31.65 -7.15 -10.90
N GLU A 142 -32.62 -6.24 -10.94
CA GLU A 142 -33.65 -6.21 -11.99
C GLU A 142 -33.05 -6.15 -13.41
N ALA A 143 -31.97 -5.39 -13.61
CA ALA A 143 -31.29 -5.30 -14.90
C ALA A 143 -30.67 -6.65 -15.35
N CYS A 144 -30.07 -7.41 -14.43
CA CYS A 144 -29.51 -8.72 -14.74
C CYS A 144 -30.58 -9.78 -14.97
N LEU A 145 -31.75 -9.62 -14.33
CA LEU A 145 -32.87 -10.49 -14.58
C LEU A 145 -33.52 -10.18 -15.94
N GLY A 146 -33.83 -8.90 -16.22
CA GLY A 146 -34.48 -8.49 -17.48
C GLY A 146 -33.62 -8.64 -18.73
N GLY A 147 -32.30 -8.76 -18.59
CA GLY A 147 -31.39 -9.12 -19.68
C GLY A 147 -31.33 -10.62 -19.99
N PHE A 148 -31.96 -11.46 -19.16
CA PHE A 148 -32.10 -12.90 -19.43
C PHE A 148 -33.37 -13.11 -20.24
N ASP A 149 -33.26 -13.84 -21.36
CA ASP A 149 -34.40 -14.07 -22.25
C ASP A 149 -35.42 -14.98 -21.56
N PHE A 150 -36.54 -14.39 -21.14
CA PHE A 150 -37.69 -15.12 -20.58
C PHE A 150 -38.48 -15.87 -21.65
N GLY A 151 -38.20 -15.66 -22.95
CA GLY A 151 -38.86 -16.37 -24.04
C GLY A 151 -40.41 -16.30 -24.05
N CYS A 152 -41.03 -15.43 -23.24
CA CYS A 152 -42.49 -15.27 -23.14
C CYS A 152 -42.85 -13.81 -22.81
N CYS A 153 -44.07 -13.43 -23.18
CA CYS A 153 -44.66 -12.14 -22.87
C CYS A 153 -45.32 -12.15 -21.47
N ASP A 154 -45.57 -10.96 -20.92
CA ASP A 154 -46.18 -10.68 -19.60
C ASP A 154 -47.51 -11.42 -19.27
N LEU A 155 -48.06 -12.18 -20.23
CA LEU A 155 -49.33 -12.90 -20.15
C LEU A 155 -49.19 -14.43 -20.22
N CYS A 156 -47.98 -14.98 -20.45
CA CYS A 156 -47.77 -16.42 -20.72
C CYS A 156 -46.66 -17.11 -19.91
N ASP A 157 -46.04 -16.44 -18.95
CA ASP A 157 -44.90 -16.98 -18.17
C ASP A 157 -45.27 -18.28 -17.44
N THR A 158 -44.98 -19.40 -18.09
CA THR A 158 -45.06 -20.77 -17.56
C THR A 158 -43.70 -21.28 -17.12
N TRP A 159 -42.65 -20.46 -17.27
CA TRP A 159 -41.31 -20.76 -16.77
C TRP A 159 -40.46 -19.49 -16.66
N TYR A 160 -39.38 -19.57 -15.88
CA TYR A 160 -38.29 -18.60 -15.85
C TYR A 160 -36.94 -19.28 -15.66
N ALA A 161 -35.85 -18.60 -16.00
CA ALA A 161 -34.49 -19.09 -15.74
C ALA A 161 -33.73 -18.15 -14.81
N CYS A 162 -33.03 -18.72 -13.83
CA CYS A 162 -32.17 -17.95 -12.95
C CYS A 162 -30.83 -17.65 -13.65
N PRO A 163 -30.37 -16.39 -13.77
CA PRO A 163 -29.11 -16.06 -14.43
C PRO A 163 -27.85 -16.51 -13.67
N VAL A 164 -28.01 -17.03 -12.45
CA VAL A 164 -26.90 -17.49 -11.60
C VAL A 164 -26.73 -19.00 -11.68
N CYS A 165 -27.82 -19.76 -11.52
CA CYS A 165 -27.77 -21.23 -11.59
C CYS A 165 -28.17 -21.81 -12.94
N GLU A 166 -28.65 -20.98 -13.87
CA GLU A 166 -29.12 -21.35 -15.22
C GLU A 166 -30.21 -22.43 -15.22
N THR A 167 -30.80 -22.71 -14.05
CA THR A 167 -31.89 -23.65 -13.91
C THR A 167 -33.17 -22.99 -14.39
N ARG A 168 -33.87 -23.69 -15.27
CA ARG A 168 -35.22 -23.36 -15.72
C ARG A 168 -36.23 -23.92 -14.71
N TYR A 169 -37.10 -23.05 -14.21
CA TYR A 169 -38.19 -23.38 -13.29
C TYR A 169 -39.50 -23.20 -14.01
N GLU A 170 -40.32 -24.25 -14.06
CA GLU A 170 -41.68 -24.19 -14.57
C GLU A 170 -42.61 -23.57 -13.51
N THR A 171 -43.64 -22.85 -13.95
CA THR A 171 -44.63 -22.16 -13.11
C THR A 171 -46.04 -22.50 -13.58
N ASP A 172 -46.99 -22.53 -12.64
CA ASP A 172 -48.40 -22.83 -12.93
C ASP A 172 -49.18 -21.61 -13.48
N GLY A 173 -48.47 -20.58 -13.98
CA GLY A 173 -49.03 -19.32 -14.50
C GLY A 173 -48.11 -18.10 -14.26
N PRO A 174 -48.57 -16.88 -14.59
CA PRO A 174 -47.80 -15.66 -14.40
C PRO A 174 -47.47 -15.48 -12.92
N THR A 175 -46.21 -15.69 -12.57
CA THR A 175 -45.71 -15.53 -11.21
C THR A 175 -44.47 -14.67 -11.23
N THR A 176 -44.34 -13.80 -10.24
CA THR A 176 -43.11 -13.03 -10.09
C THR A 176 -42.03 -13.97 -9.54
N PRO A 177 -40.82 -14.03 -10.14
CA PRO A 177 -39.81 -15.04 -9.82
C PRO A 177 -39.05 -14.75 -8.52
N TRP A 178 -39.69 -14.13 -7.53
CA TRP A 178 -39.04 -13.61 -6.32
C TRP A 178 -39.53 -14.32 -5.07
N LEU A 179 -38.61 -14.60 -4.13
CA LEU A 179 -39.00 -15.00 -2.78
C LEU A 179 -39.43 -13.78 -1.96
N ASP A 180 -40.37 -14.00 -1.06
CA ASP A 180 -40.76 -13.01 -0.06
C ASP A 180 -39.64 -12.83 0.97
N VAL A 181 -39.31 -11.56 1.25
CA VAL A 181 -38.30 -11.18 2.24
C VAL A 181 -38.99 -10.37 3.33
N PRO A 182 -38.77 -10.70 4.62
CA PRO A 182 -39.28 -9.89 5.72
C PRO A 182 -38.77 -8.43 5.64
N ALA A 183 -39.52 -7.51 6.23
CA ALA A 183 -39.10 -6.11 6.32
C ALA A 183 -37.73 -6.00 7.04
N PRO A 184 -36.85 -5.08 6.59
CA PRO A 184 -35.53 -4.97 7.16
C PRO A 184 -35.57 -4.56 8.64
N ALA A 185 -34.83 -5.27 9.49
CA ALA A 185 -34.95 -5.17 10.95
C ALA A 185 -33.62 -4.95 11.69
N GLY A 186 -32.53 -4.62 10.99
CA GLY A 186 -31.24 -4.40 11.63
C GLY A 186 -30.20 -3.74 10.73
N ASP A 187 -28.99 -3.64 11.27
CA ASP A 187 -27.79 -3.18 10.57
C ASP A 187 -26.75 -4.31 10.73
N ARG A 188 -26.59 -5.15 9.70
CA ARG A 188 -25.77 -6.37 9.70
C ARG A 188 -24.86 -6.42 8.46
N PRO A 189 -23.84 -7.30 8.44
CA PRO A 189 -22.82 -7.26 7.40
C PRO A 189 -23.37 -7.60 6.00
N VAL A 190 -22.94 -6.82 5.02
CA VAL A 190 -23.07 -7.11 3.59
C VAL A 190 -22.29 -8.39 3.26
N LEU A 191 -22.92 -9.31 2.54
CA LEU A 191 -22.27 -10.52 2.04
C LEU A 191 -21.21 -10.16 0.99
N ARG A 192 -20.11 -10.92 0.94
CA ARG A 192 -19.02 -10.68 -0.02
C ARG A 192 -19.13 -11.62 -1.22
N THR A 193 -18.96 -11.11 -2.43
CA THR A 193 -18.97 -11.95 -3.63
C THR A 193 -17.59 -12.54 -3.92
N LEU A 194 -17.56 -13.82 -4.28
CA LEU A 194 -16.40 -14.53 -4.79
C LEU A 194 -16.47 -14.60 -6.32
N GLY A 195 -15.48 -13.99 -6.96
CA GLY A 195 -15.35 -13.87 -8.41
C GLY A 195 -14.57 -15.03 -9.03
N LEU A 196 -14.81 -15.30 -10.32
CA LEU A 196 -13.93 -16.16 -11.11
C LEU A 196 -12.77 -15.32 -11.64
N GLY A 197 -11.56 -15.63 -11.20
CA GLY A 197 -10.34 -15.02 -11.70
C GLY A 197 -10.06 -15.46 -13.14
N THR A 198 -9.46 -14.57 -13.94
CA THR A 198 -9.21 -14.86 -15.37
C THR A 198 -7.82 -15.44 -15.60
N SER A 199 -6.81 -14.88 -14.94
CA SER A 199 -5.42 -15.30 -15.01
C SER A 199 -4.73 -14.86 -13.73
N THR A 200 -4.18 -15.84 -13.00
CA THR A 200 -3.46 -15.61 -11.76
C THR A 200 -2.34 -14.60 -11.95
N ASP A 201 -1.57 -14.71 -13.03
CA ASP A 201 -0.46 -13.79 -13.34
C ASP A 201 -0.93 -12.35 -13.59
N ARG A 202 -2.00 -12.17 -14.37
CA ARG A 202 -2.55 -10.85 -14.67
C ARG A 202 -3.08 -10.18 -13.41
N ASP A 203 -3.85 -10.92 -12.63
CA ASP A 203 -4.50 -10.40 -11.42
C ASP A 203 -3.44 -10.12 -10.33
N ALA A 204 -2.41 -10.97 -10.22
CA ALA A 204 -1.25 -10.74 -9.35
C ALA A 204 -0.46 -9.48 -9.78
N THR A 205 -0.26 -9.28 -11.08
CA THR A 205 0.42 -8.09 -11.61
C THR A 205 -0.40 -6.82 -11.34
N ALA A 206 -1.72 -6.90 -11.45
CA ALA A 206 -2.62 -5.80 -11.11
C ALA A 206 -2.54 -5.43 -9.63
N GLU A 207 -2.55 -6.43 -8.72
CA GLU A 207 -2.41 -6.21 -7.29
C GLU A 207 -1.03 -5.66 -6.90
N LEU A 208 0.04 -6.17 -7.53
CA LEU A 208 1.39 -5.61 -7.36
C LEU A 208 1.41 -4.12 -7.74
N THR A 209 0.84 -3.79 -8.89
CA THR A 209 0.75 -2.41 -9.37
C THR A 209 -0.04 -1.52 -8.42
N ALA A 210 -1.17 -2.01 -7.90
CA ALA A 210 -1.99 -1.31 -6.93
C ALA A 210 -1.23 -1.02 -5.63
N LEU A 211 -0.49 -2.01 -5.09
CA LEU A 211 0.33 -1.86 -3.89
C LEU A 211 1.49 -0.87 -4.10
N LEU A 212 2.16 -0.91 -5.25
CA LEU A 212 3.24 0.02 -5.59
C LEU A 212 2.75 1.47 -5.79
N ALA A 213 1.52 1.66 -6.27
CA ALA A 213 0.91 2.97 -6.48
C ALA A 213 0.40 3.65 -5.20
N ARG A 214 0.39 2.95 -4.05
CA ARG A 214 -0.08 3.51 -2.77
C ARG A 214 0.74 4.74 -2.37
N ARG A 215 0.05 5.75 -1.83
CA ARG A 215 0.65 6.99 -1.31
C ARG A 215 0.88 6.98 0.20
N THR A 216 0.28 6.03 0.90
CA THR A 216 0.43 5.84 2.34
C THR A 216 1.32 4.63 2.62
N PRO A 217 2.10 4.63 3.72
CA PRO A 217 2.86 3.46 4.13
C PRO A 217 1.97 2.21 4.21
N LEU A 218 2.48 1.09 3.72
CA LEU A 218 1.76 -0.18 3.75
C LEU A 218 1.63 -0.68 5.20
N ASN A 219 0.47 -1.25 5.52
CA ASN A 219 0.33 -2.00 6.77
C ASN A 219 1.17 -3.31 6.70
N PRO A 220 1.40 -4.01 7.81
CA PRO A 220 2.22 -5.22 7.81
C PRO A 220 1.76 -6.30 6.81
N GLN A 221 0.44 -6.53 6.70
CA GLN A 221 -0.10 -7.51 5.77
C GLN A 221 0.12 -7.09 4.31
N ASP A 222 -0.15 -5.84 3.96
CA ASP A 222 0.08 -5.30 2.61
C ASP A 222 1.57 -5.33 2.23
N HIS A 223 2.46 -5.14 3.21
CA HIS A 223 3.90 -5.26 3.01
C HIS A 223 4.31 -6.70 2.71
N ASP A 224 3.82 -7.67 3.49
CA ASP A 224 4.10 -9.09 3.27
C ASP A 224 3.55 -9.55 1.91
N ASP A 225 2.38 -9.06 1.52
CA ASP A 225 1.76 -9.28 0.21
C ASP A 225 2.63 -8.75 -0.94
N LEU A 226 3.18 -7.54 -0.79
CA LEU A 226 4.09 -6.96 -1.77
C LEU A 226 5.37 -7.81 -1.91
N VAL A 227 5.94 -8.28 -0.81
CA VAL A 227 7.12 -9.15 -0.81
C VAL A 227 6.81 -10.48 -1.49
N LEU A 228 5.64 -11.07 -1.20
CA LEU A 228 5.18 -12.31 -1.82
C LEU A 228 5.09 -12.16 -3.35
N LEU A 229 4.37 -11.14 -3.82
CA LEU A 229 4.17 -10.87 -5.25
C LEU A 229 5.49 -10.64 -5.99
N LEU A 230 6.38 -9.82 -5.44
CA LEU A 230 7.71 -9.56 -6.04
C LEU A 230 8.59 -10.81 -6.10
N SER A 231 8.37 -11.77 -5.19
CA SER A 231 9.13 -13.03 -5.14
C SER A 231 8.58 -14.08 -6.12
N CYS A 232 7.27 -14.08 -6.36
CA CYS A 232 6.63 -15.01 -7.28
C CYS A 232 6.73 -14.58 -8.75
N LEU A 233 6.59 -13.29 -9.03
CA LEU A 233 6.56 -12.79 -10.40
C LEU A 233 7.97 -12.74 -11.02
N ASP A 234 8.06 -13.07 -12.31
CA ASP A 234 9.30 -12.92 -13.08
C ASP A 234 9.59 -11.43 -13.29
N PRO A 235 10.80 -10.92 -12.94
CA PRO A 235 11.19 -9.54 -13.18
C PRO A 235 11.10 -9.13 -14.64
N ALA A 236 11.25 -10.06 -15.58
CA ALA A 236 11.11 -9.80 -17.02
C ALA A 236 9.67 -9.44 -17.41
N ASP A 237 8.69 -9.98 -16.68
CA ASP A 237 7.27 -9.79 -16.93
C ASP A 237 6.68 -8.56 -16.22
N LEU A 238 7.47 -7.90 -15.36
CA LEU A 238 7.11 -6.66 -14.67
C LEU A 238 7.10 -5.46 -15.62
N THR A 239 6.19 -5.50 -16.58
CA THR A 239 5.88 -4.43 -17.54
C THR A 239 4.69 -3.60 -17.04
N GLY A 240 4.61 -2.33 -17.42
CA GLY A 240 3.48 -1.47 -17.04
C GLY A 240 3.49 -0.97 -15.57
N LEU A 241 4.66 -0.95 -14.92
CA LEU A 241 4.84 -0.39 -13.58
C LEU A 241 4.36 1.06 -13.49
N PRO A 242 3.87 1.51 -12.31
CA PRO A 242 3.39 2.88 -12.15
C PRO A 242 4.50 3.90 -12.39
N ALA A 243 4.12 5.08 -12.90
CA ALA A 243 5.06 6.16 -13.20
C ALA A 243 5.83 6.64 -11.96
N ALA A 244 5.20 6.59 -10.78
CA ALA A 244 5.81 6.92 -9.51
C ALA A 244 5.50 5.84 -8.46
N ILE A 245 6.45 5.62 -7.55
CA ILE A 245 6.30 4.75 -6.38
C ILE A 245 6.54 5.64 -5.16
N PRO A 246 5.46 6.19 -4.56
CA PRO A 246 5.57 7.20 -3.51
C PRO A 246 6.18 6.67 -2.22
N VAL A 247 5.85 5.42 -1.84
CA VAL A 247 6.35 4.79 -0.63
C VAL A 247 7.77 4.29 -0.85
N ARG A 248 8.73 4.85 -0.09
CA ARG A 248 10.17 4.58 -0.24
C ARG A 248 10.53 3.13 0.06
N GLU A 249 9.82 2.52 0.99
CA GLU A 249 9.98 1.12 1.37
C GLU A 249 9.57 0.18 0.22
N SER A 250 8.38 0.38 -0.34
CA SER A 250 7.89 -0.35 -1.52
C SER A 250 8.80 -0.17 -2.73
N ARG A 251 9.26 1.07 -2.96
CA ARG A 251 10.24 1.40 -4.01
C ARG A 251 11.53 0.61 -3.86
N ALA A 252 12.06 0.50 -2.64
CA ALA A 252 13.30 -0.24 -2.39
C ALA A 252 13.14 -1.74 -2.65
N LEU A 253 12.00 -2.34 -2.27
CA LEU A 253 11.68 -3.74 -2.56
C LEU A 253 11.66 -4.00 -4.08
N LEU A 254 10.94 -3.16 -4.84
CA LEU A 254 10.90 -3.28 -6.29
C LEU A 254 12.29 -3.10 -6.91
N LEU A 255 13.01 -2.05 -6.54
CA LEU A 255 14.32 -1.76 -7.11
C LEU A 255 15.34 -2.87 -6.81
N ALA A 256 15.27 -3.49 -5.64
CA ALA A 256 16.11 -4.64 -5.33
C ALA A 256 15.79 -5.84 -6.24
N ARG A 257 14.51 -6.05 -6.58
CA ARG A 257 14.07 -7.09 -7.52
C ARG A 257 14.51 -6.81 -8.96
N LEU A 258 14.46 -5.55 -9.39
CA LEU A 258 14.79 -5.14 -10.77
C LEU A 258 16.28 -4.89 -11.00
N ALA A 259 17.11 -4.70 -9.97
CA ALA A 259 18.48 -4.21 -10.10
C ALA A 259 19.37 -4.97 -11.09
N GLU A 260 19.10 -6.27 -11.31
CA GLU A 260 19.86 -7.13 -12.22
C GLU A 260 19.19 -7.27 -13.60
N HIS A 261 17.86 -7.15 -13.69
CA HIS A 261 17.07 -7.38 -14.91
C HIS A 261 16.73 -6.09 -15.67
N ASP A 262 16.36 -5.02 -14.94
CA ASP A 262 16.19 -3.66 -15.47
C ASP A 262 17.02 -2.67 -14.62
N PRO A 263 18.35 -2.58 -14.87
CA PRO A 263 19.18 -1.57 -14.22
C PRO A 263 18.74 -0.14 -14.54
N ALA A 264 17.96 0.07 -15.61
CA ALA A 264 17.47 1.37 -15.96
C ALA A 264 16.48 1.90 -14.92
N ALA A 265 15.67 1.02 -14.33
CA ALA A 265 14.69 1.31 -13.27
C ALA A 265 15.29 2.04 -12.07
N ILE A 266 16.56 1.76 -11.71
CA ILE A 266 17.25 2.45 -10.61
C ILE A 266 17.27 3.96 -10.83
N GLY A 267 17.62 4.41 -12.05
CA GLY A 267 17.60 5.84 -12.39
C GLY A 267 16.21 6.41 -12.62
N ARG A 268 15.20 5.55 -12.83
CA ARG A 268 13.79 5.95 -13.01
C ARG A 268 13.12 6.26 -11.67
N TYR A 269 13.43 5.49 -10.63
CA TYR A 269 12.71 5.56 -9.35
C TYR A 269 13.54 6.02 -8.16
N ALA A 270 14.86 5.82 -8.13
CA ALA A 270 15.68 6.28 -7.00
C ALA A 270 15.98 7.78 -7.12
N ASP A 271 15.52 8.55 -6.14
CA ASP A 271 15.62 10.02 -6.15
C ASP A 271 16.40 10.59 -4.94
N SER A 272 16.97 9.70 -4.12
CA SER A 272 17.68 10.07 -2.90
C SER A 272 18.83 9.12 -2.57
N ALA A 273 19.80 9.60 -1.80
CA ALA A 273 20.88 8.75 -1.30
C ALA A 273 20.33 7.63 -0.39
N THR A 274 19.25 7.91 0.33
CA THR A 274 18.62 6.92 1.21
C THR A 274 17.96 5.80 0.40
N ASP A 275 17.44 6.04 -0.80
CA ASP A 275 16.92 4.98 -1.67
C ASP A 275 18.03 4.02 -2.12
N VAL A 276 19.22 4.56 -2.44
CA VAL A 276 20.42 3.74 -2.73
C VAL A 276 20.78 2.86 -1.53
N LEU A 277 20.74 3.42 -0.31
CA LEU A 277 20.97 2.64 0.90
C LEU A 277 19.90 1.55 1.11
N ARG A 278 18.60 1.88 0.98
CA ARG A 278 17.51 0.92 1.12
C ARG A 278 17.60 -0.22 0.11
N LEU A 279 17.89 0.09 -1.15
CA LEU A 279 18.13 -0.91 -2.19
C LEU A 279 19.24 -1.89 -1.79
N LEU A 280 20.37 -1.38 -1.30
CA LEU A 280 21.49 -2.22 -0.88
C LEU A 280 21.17 -3.06 0.36
N VAL A 281 20.39 -2.51 1.30
CA VAL A 281 19.89 -3.22 2.48
C VAL A 281 18.98 -4.37 2.08
N VAL A 282 17.98 -4.12 1.23
CA VAL A 282 17.05 -5.15 0.74
C VAL A 282 17.78 -6.25 -0.04
N ARG A 283 18.69 -5.90 -0.96
CA ARG A 283 19.54 -6.89 -1.67
C ARG A 283 20.42 -7.72 -0.73
N SER A 284 20.65 -7.23 0.48
CA SER A 284 21.42 -7.94 1.50
C SER A 284 20.56 -8.76 2.47
N GLY A 285 19.23 -8.77 2.29
CA GLY A 285 18.27 -9.49 3.13
C GLY A 285 17.79 -8.70 4.35
N GLY A 286 17.97 -7.37 4.37
CA GLY A 286 17.45 -6.49 5.43
C GLY A 286 16.15 -5.80 5.04
N ASP A 287 15.48 -5.19 6.02
CA ASP A 287 14.23 -4.45 5.85
C ASP A 287 14.48 -3.01 5.31
N PRO A 288 13.69 -2.54 4.32
CA PRO A 288 13.83 -1.18 3.78
C PRO A 288 13.53 -0.04 4.78
N ASP A 289 13.02 -0.31 5.98
CA ASP A 289 12.82 0.68 7.04
C ASP A 289 14.13 1.15 7.71
N LEU A 290 15.24 0.43 7.46
CA LEU A 290 16.58 0.74 7.95
C LEU A 290 16.71 0.80 9.49
N LEU A 291 15.81 0.22 10.26
CA LEU A 291 15.92 0.22 11.73
C LEU A 291 16.96 -0.78 12.21
N GLU A 292 16.97 -1.97 11.61
CA GLU A 292 17.94 -3.01 11.96
C GLU A 292 19.14 -2.95 11.03
N PRO A 293 20.37 -2.89 11.57
CA PRO A 293 21.57 -2.90 10.75
C PRO A 293 21.74 -4.27 10.08
N VAL A 294 21.96 -4.29 8.77
CA VAL A 294 22.29 -5.52 8.02
C VAL A 294 23.72 -5.47 7.50
N ARG A 295 24.37 -6.63 7.43
CA ARG A 295 25.67 -6.76 6.76
C ARG A 295 25.47 -6.67 5.24
N LEU A 296 25.90 -5.55 4.65
CA LEU A 296 25.77 -5.34 3.21
C LEU A 296 26.62 -6.33 2.40
N ARG A 297 25.98 -6.95 1.39
CA ARG A 297 26.60 -7.87 0.42
C ARG A 297 27.41 -7.12 -0.63
N GLY A 298 28.28 -7.85 -1.34
CA GLY A 298 29.05 -7.30 -2.45
C GLY A 298 28.16 -6.73 -3.57
N VAL A 299 28.58 -5.62 -4.15
CA VAL A 299 27.87 -4.98 -5.27
C VAL A 299 28.61 -5.30 -6.58
N PRO A 300 27.95 -5.88 -7.61
CA PRO A 300 28.56 -6.10 -8.91
C PRO A 300 28.99 -4.79 -9.58
N ARG A 301 30.07 -4.80 -10.37
CA ARG A 301 30.62 -3.60 -11.04
C ARG A 301 29.57 -2.81 -11.85
N PRO A 302 28.67 -3.44 -12.65
CA PRO A 302 27.63 -2.70 -13.37
C PRO A 302 26.71 -1.92 -12.45
N LEU A 303 26.28 -2.55 -11.35
CA LEU A 303 25.41 -1.93 -10.36
C LEU A 303 26.12 -0.81 -9.60
N ARG A 304 27.40 -0.96 -9.25
CA ARG A 304 28.19 0.13 -8.61
C ARG A 304 28.13 1.41 -9.44
N ARG A 305 28.43 1.30 -10.74
CA ARG A 305 28.42 2.44 -11.67
C ARG A 305 27.04 3.08 -11.76
N ARG A 306 25.96 2.28 -11.75
CA ARG A 306 24.59 2.79 -11.80
C ARG A 306 24.20 3.54 -10.52
N LEU A 307 24.55 2.99 -9.36
CA LEU A 307 24.28 3.63 -8.07
C LEU A 307 25.10 4.92 -7.90
N LEU A 308 26.37 4.92 -8.30
CA LEU A 308 27.19 6.14 -8.32
C LEU A 308 26.62 7.19 -9.29
N ALA A 309 26.15 6.79 -10.46
CA ALA A 309 25.49 7.70 -11.40
C ALA A 309 24.24 8.35 -10.79
N VAL A 310 23.42 7.58 -10.06
CA VAL A 310 22.25 8.14 -9.35
C VAL A 310 22.69 9.13 -8.28
N LEU A 311 23.68 8.80 -7.46
CA LEU A 311 24.17 9.73 -6.44
C LEU A 311 24.74 11.01 -7.05
N ASP A 312 25.44 10.91 -8.18
CA ASP A 312 26.14 12.03 -8.82
C ASP A 312 25.20 13.09 -9.41
N VAL A 313 24.00 12.69 -9.84
CA VAL A 313 23.00 13.64 -10.39
C VAL A 313 22.18 14.33 -9.30
N LEU A 314 22.29 13.91 -8.04
CA LEU A 314 21.59 14.56 -6.93
C LEU A 314 22.22 15.91 -6.61
N ASP A 315 21.41 16.80 -6.06
CA ASP A 315 21.87 18.03 -5.42
C ASP A 315 22.89 17.69 -4.30
N ALA A 316 24.06 18.33 -4.34
CA ALA A 316 25.19 17.98 -3.48
C ALA A 316 24.89 18.21 -2.00
N ASP A 317 24.19 19.30 -1.67
CA ASP A 317 23.77 19.63 -0.32
C ASP A 317 22.83 18.57 0.24
N ARG A 318 21.80 18.20 -0.53
CA ARG A 318 20.86 17.14 -0.16
C ARG A 318 21.54 15.78 -0.05
N LEU A 319 22.44 15.44 -0.98
CA LEU A 319 23.20 14.20 -0.98
C LEU A 319 24.02 14.05 0.31
N VAL A 320 24.83 15.06 0.66
CA VAL A 320 25.67 14.99 1.86
C VAL A 320 24.81 14.98 3.13
N GLU A 321 23.72 15.74 3.16
CA GLU A 321 22.81 15.75 4.30
C GLU A 321 22.15 14.38 4.52
N ASP A 322 21.61 13.77 3.47
CA ASP A 322 21.02 12.43 3.53
C ASP A 322 22.05 11.40 4.00
N MET A 323 23.29 11.48 3.51
CA MET A 323 24.38 10.60 3.93
C MET A 323 24.74 10.79 5.41
N ARG A 324 24.75 12.04 5.90
CA ARG A 324 25.04 12.39 7.29
C ARG A 324 23.96 11.97 8.28
N ARG A 325 22.72 11.72 7.84
CA ARG A 325 21.68 11.13 8.70
C ARG A 325 22.03 9.71 9.13
N ARG A 326 22.83 8.98 8.34
CA ARG A 326 23.24 7.59 8.61
C ARG A 326 24.72 7.37 8.25
N PRO A 327 25.66 8.06 8.91
CA PRO A 327 27.03 8.18 8.42
C PRO A 327 27.80 6.86 8.43
N ALA A 328 27.58 6.01 9.44
CA ALA A 328 28.20 4.69 9.50
C ALA A 328 27.75 3.79 8.33
N ALA A 329 26.44 3.79 8.02
CA ALA A 329 25.89 3.02 6.91
C ALA A 329 26.46 3.49 5.56
N PHE A 330 26.51 4.80 5.33
CA PHE A 330 27.05 5.33 4.08
C PHE A 330 28.58 5.18 3.96
N LYS A 331 29.35 5.23 5.05
CA LYS A 331 30.77 4.86 5.00
C LYS A 331 30.95 3.43 4.47
N ARG A 332 30.10 2.50 4.92
CA ARG A 332 30.08 1.12 4.41
C ARG A 332 29.64 1.04 2.95
N VAL A 333 28.63 1.81 2.54
CA VAL A 333 28.25 1.92 1.11
C VAL A 333 29.43 2.40 0.28
N GLY A 334 30.19 3.40 0.74
CA GLY A 334 31.39 3.91 0.05
C GLY A 334 32.49 2.85 -0.10
N GLU A 335 32.64 1.92 0.84
CA GLU A 335 33.55 0.77 0.70
C GLU A 335 33.12 -0.18 -0.41
N LEU A 336 31.82 -0.33 -0.65
CA LEU A 336 31.27 -1.24 -1.66
C LEU A 336 31.17 -0.62 -3.06
N LEU A 337 30.93 0.70 -3.14
CA LEU A 337 30.80 1.41 -4.41
C LEU A 337 32.15 1.84 -4.98
N HIS A 338 33.17 1.98 -4.13
CA HIS A 338 34.52 2.44 -4.51
C HIS A 338 34.50 3.79 -5.28
N PRO A 339 33.95 4.87 -4.68
CA PRO A 339 33.79 6.16 -5.35
C PRO A 339 35.13 6.81 -5.73
N PHE A 340 36.24 6.43 -5.08
CA PHE A 340 37.57 6.99 -5.31
C PHE A 340 38.41 6.23 -6.35
N GLU A 341 37.84 5.21 -7.02
CA GLU A 341 38.50 4.63 -8.19
C GLU A 341 38.69 5.71 -9.26
N PRO A 342 39.86 5.82 -9.93
CA PRO A 342 40.13 6.91 -10.88
C PRO A 342 39.07 7.07 -11.99
N ALA A 343 38.49 5.96 -12.44
CA ALA A 343 37.41 5.98 -13.42
C ALA A 343 36.09 6.53 -12.84
N HIS A 344 35.80 6.26 -11.56
CA HIS A 344 34.61 6.78 -10.87
C HIS A 344 34.77 8.25 -10.51
N VAL A 345 35.95 8.69 -10.04
CA VAL A 345 36.21 10.10 -9.75
C VAL A 345 35.97 10.98 -11.00
N ARG A 346 36.45 10.54 -12.17
CA ARG A 346 36.24 11.26 -13.43
C ARG A 346 34.79 11.26 -13.91
N ARG A 347 34.04 10.18 -13.64
CA ARG A 347 32.70 9.97 -14.19
C ARG A 347 31.58 10.39 -13.24
N PHE A 348 31.85 10.37 -11.94
CA PHE A 348 30.92 10.64 -10.85
C PHE A 348 31.58 11.56 -9.80
N PRO A 349 32.04 12.76 -10.21
CA PRO A 349 32.83 13.65 -9.36
C PRO A 349 32.06 14.14 -8.12
N ARG A 350 30.75 14.42 -8.23
CA ARG A 350 29.92 14.89 -7.11
C ARG A 350 29.70 13.78 -6.08
N ALA A 351 29.47 12.55 -6.54
CA ALA A 351 29.39 11.41 -5.65
C ALA A 351 30.72 11.19 -4.90
N ALA A 352 31.85 11.26 -5.61
CA ALA A 352 33.17 11.17 -5.01
C ALA A 352 33.39 12.26 -3.94
N LEU A 353 33.07 13.52 -4.25
CA LEU A 353 33.16 14.63 -3.32
C LEU A 353 32.31 14.41 -2.06
N ALA A 354 31.06 13.97 -2.22
CA ALA A 354 30.17 13.70 -1.09
C ALA A 354 30.72 12.60 -0.15
N PHE A 355 31.30 11.52 -0.71
CA PHE A 355 31.97 10.49 0.09
C PHE A 355 33.25 11.00 0.76
N ALA A 356 34.02 11.88 0.11
CA ALA A 356 35.20 12.50 0.72
C ALA A 356 34.82 13.35 1.94
N VAL A 357 33.79 14.19 1.79
CA VAL A 357 33.22 15.01 2.88
C VAL A 357 32.65 14.13 4.01
N LEU A 358 31.95 13.03 3.68
CA LEU A 358 31.43 12.10 4.68
C LEU A 358 32.55 11.40 5.48
N ARG A 359 33.66 11.08 4.81
CA ARG A 359 34.82 10.40 5.40
C ARG A 359 35.76 11.35 6.13
N ASP A 360 35.50 12.64 6.11
CA ASP A 360 36.40 13.67 6.62
C ASP A 360 37.78 13.58 5.96
N HIS A 361 37.78 13.42 4.62
CA HIS A 361 38.99 13.25 3.81
C HIS A 361 39.98 14.38 4.06
N ARG A 362 41.24 14.00 4.20
CA ARG A 362 42.36 14.90 4.46
C ARG A 362 43.07 15.13 3.13
N LEU A 363 43.09 16.37 2.67
CA LEU A 363 43.80 16.78 1.47
C LEU A 363 45.30 16.62 1.74
N GLY A 364 46.00 15.92 0.85
CA GLY A 364 47.45 15.87 0.83
C GLY A 364 48.04 17.02 0.01
N ASP A 365 49.37 17.04 -0.10
CA ASP A 365 50.07 18.09 -0.83
C ASP A 365 49.99 17.90 -2.36
N GLU A 366 49.96 16.65 -2.87
CA GLU A 366 49.87 16.36 -4.32
C GLU A 366 49.17 15.01 -4.59
N GLY A 367 48.15 14.98 -5.45
CA GLY A 367 47.49 13.73 -5.84
C GLY A 367 46.29 13.90 -6.80
N PRO A 368 46.12 13.03 -7.81
CA PRO A 368 45.04 13.16 -8.81
C PRO A 368 43.62 13.12 -8.23
N LEU A 369 43.44 12.48 -7.07
CA LEU A 369 42.17 12.47 -6.35
C LEU A 369 41.89 13.84 -5.73
N ASP A 370 42.88 14.42 -5.04
CA ASP A 370 42.72 15.70 -4.35
C ASP A 370 42.49 16.83 -5.35
N ASP A 371 43.21 16.84 -6.47
CA ASP A 371 42.98 17.78 -7.57
C ASP A 371 41.55 17.71 -8.11
N ALA A 372 41.03 16.50 -8.32
CA ALA A 372 39.67 16.29 -8.81
C ALA A 372 38.62 16.69 -7.77
N LEU A 373 38.86 16.40 -6.49
CA LEU A 373 37.97 16.80 -5.40
C LEU A 373 37.93 18.33 -5.25
N LEU A 374 39.08 18.99 -5.35
CA LEU A 374 39.20 20.45 -5.29
C LEU A 374 38.53 21.13 -6.49
N SER A 375 38.74 20.61 -7.71
CA SER A 375 38.06 21.10 -8.91
C SER A 375 36.54 20.99 -8.76
N THR A 376 36.06 19.82 -8.32
CA THR A 376 34.63 19.59 -8.11
C THR A 376 34.08 20.48 -7.02
N ALA A 377 34.80 20.66 -5.90
CA ALA A 377 34.38 21.54 -4.82
C ALA A 377 34.27 23.01 -5.28
N ALA A 378 35.22 23.48 -6.10
CA ALA A 378 35.17 24.82 -6.68
C ALA A 378 33.94 25.01 -7.59
N GLU A 379 33.57 24.00 -8.37
CA GLU A 379 32.38 24.01 -9.24
C GLU A 379 31.05 23.96 -8.46
N GLN A 380 31.02 23.33 -7.27
CA GLN A 380 29.82 23.23 -6.43
C GLN A 380 29.55 24.50 -5.59
N GLY A 381 30.49 25.46 -5.53
CA GLY A 381 30.28 26.75 -4.85
C GLY A 381 30.51 26.74 -3.33
N ALA A 382 29.99 27.77 -2.64
CA ALA A 382 30.34 28.18 -1.26
C ALA A 382 29.97 27.19 -0.13
N ASP A 383 29.32 26.07 -0.47
CA ASP A 383 28.81 25.08 0.49
C ASP A 383 29.86 24.02 0.86
N VAL A 384 30.93 23.84 0.07
CA VAL A 384 32.10 23.03 0.43
C VAL A 384 33.28 23.95 0.72
N ARG A 385 33.86 23.82 1.91
CA ARG A 385 34.97 24.65 2.39
C ARG A 385 36.12 23.80 2.88
N ILE A 386 37.32 24.32 2.69
CA ILE A 386 38.54 23.75 3.25
C ILE A 386 38.72 24.36 4.65
N VAL A 387 38.78 23.51 5.66
CA VAL A 387 39.06 23.91 7.05
C VAL A 387 40.33 23.19 7.49
N GLY A 388 41.45 23.93 7.53
CA GLY A 388 42.77 23.33 7.65
C GLY A 388 43.10 22.51 6.41
N ASP A 389 43.26 21.21 6.58
CA ASP A 389 43.56 20.24 5.52
C ASP A 389 42.36 19.33 5.19
N ARG A 390 41.13 19.73 5.55
CA ARG A 390 39.93 18.88 5.40
C ARG A 390 38.81 19.54 4.63
N LEU A 391 38.10 18.71 3.87
CA LEU A 391 36.86 19.10 3.19
C LEU A 391 35.68 19.06 4.16
N ARG A 392 35.05 20.22 4.38
CA ARG A 392 33.86 20.40 5.20
C ARG A 392 32.72 20.98 4.37
N THR A 393 31.49 20.81 4.85
CA THR A 393 30.32 21.46 4.25
C THR A 393 29.40 22.03 5.31
N VAL A 394 28.78 23.17 5.01
CA VAL A 394 27.73 23.75 5.85
C VAL A 394 26.38 23.25 5.34
N THR A 395 25.91 22.15 5.92
CA THR A 395 24.62 21.56 5.52
C THR A 395 23.45 22.53 5.70
N TRP A 396 22.38 22.38 4.92
CA TRP A 396 21.14 23.11 5.09
C TRP A 396 20.60 23.00 6.53
N SER A 397 20.64 21.81 7.14
CA SER A 397 20.24 21.62 8.54
C SER A 397 21.07 22.48 9.50
N ALA A 398 22.39 22.58 9.30
CA ALA A 398 23.25 23.45 10.10
C ALA A 398 22.94 24.94 9.92
N ARG A 399 22.55 25.37 8.71
CA ARG A 399 22.08 26.75 8.45
C ARG A 399 20.78 27.05 9.21
N VAL A 400 19.83 26.11 9.23
CA VAL A 400 18.58 26.24 9.99
C VAL A 400 18.85 26.27 11.50
N GLU A 401 19.64 25.34 12.03
CA GLU A 401 20.00 25.35 13.47
C GLU A 401 20.73 26.63 13.86
N SER A 402 21.63 27.14 13.01
CA SER A 402 22.31 28.41 13.24
C SER A 402 21.31 29.57 13.29
N ALA A 403 20.35 29.65 12.36
CA ALA A 403 19.32 30.70 12.40
C ALA A 403 18.47 30.62 13.67
N LEU A 404 18.01 29.41 14.03
CA LEU A 404 17.23 29.19 15.26
C LEU A 404 18.02 29.48 16.55
N ALA A 405 19.32 29.22 16.58
CA ALA A 405 20.19 29.51 17.72
C ALA A 405 20.41 31.02 17.92
N HIS A 406 20.43 31.80 16.82
CA HIS A 406 20.51 33.26 16.85
C HIS A 406 19.14 33.94 16.93
N TRP A 407 18.06 33.18 17.15
CA TRP A 407 16.67 33.69 17.20
C TRP A 407 16.23 34.39 15.89
N ASP A 408 16.90 34.11 14.77
CA ASP A 408 16.56 34.62 13.45
C ASP A 408 15.47 33.73 12.81
N VAL A 409 14.22 33.97 13.23
CA VAL A 409 13.05 33.17 12.84
C VAL A 409 12.72 33.34 11.36
N GLU A 410 12.86 34.55 10.82
CA GLU A 410 12.56 34.86 9.42
C GLU A 410 13.47 34.07 8.48
N ARG A 411 14.79 34.11 8.73
CA ARG A 411 15.74 33.32 7.96
C ARG A 411 15.52 31.82 8.11
N ALA A 412 15.19 31.34 9.31
CA ALA A 412 14.89 29.93 9.53
C ALA A 412 13.65 29.50 8.73
N ALA A 413 12.59 30.32 8.71
CA ALA A 413 11.38 30.08 7.94
C ALA A 413 11.65 30.10 6.42
N ASP A 414 12.45 31.04 5.92
CA ASP A 414 12.85 31.10 4.50
C ASP A 414 13.62 29.85 4.06
N LEU A 415 14.55 29.38 4.89
CA LEU A 415 15.27 28.13 4.64
C LEU A 415 14.32 26.92 4.66
N LEU A 416 13.35 26.91 5.57
CA LEU A 416 12.36 25.84 5.73
C LEU A 416 11.29 25.81 4.64
N ARG A 417 10.98 26.95 4.01
CA ARG A 417 10.03 27.07 2.89
C ARG A 417 10.36 26.09 1.74
N ALA A 418 11.65 25.86 1.48
CA ALA A 418 12.10 24.93 0.45
C ALA A 418 11.90 23.43 0.78
N ARG A 419 11.54 23.10 2.04
CA ARG A 419 11.38 21.71 2.52
C ARG A 419 10.12 21.58 3.38
N PRO A 420 8.92 21.51 2.75
CA PRO A 420 7.62 21.57 3.44
C PRO A 420 7.47 20.61 4.63
N GLY A 421 7.91 19.37 4.46
CA GLY A 421 7.85 18.38 5.54
C GLY A 421 8.71 18.73 6.75
N GLU A 422 9.88 19.37 6.57
CA GLU A 422 10.72 19.81 7.68
C GLU A 422 10.14 21.09 8.31
N LEU A 423 9.60 22.01 7.50
CA LEU A 423 8.86 23.19 8.00
C LEU A 423 7.75 22.76 8.96
N LEU A 424 6.89 21.84 8.55
CA LEU A 424 5.79 21.33 9.38
C LEU A 424 6.29 20.68 10.69
N ARG A 425 7.40 19.92 10.64
CA ARG A 425 8.01 19.32 11.85
C ARG A 425 8.60 20.36 12.81
N ARG A 426 9.09 21.48 12.26
CA ARG A 426 9.73 22.58 13.00
C ARG A 426 8.78 23.74 13.32
N LEU A 427 7.54 23.71 12.84
CA LEU A 427 6.58 24.82 12.96
C LEU A 427 6.39 25.30 14.40
N ASP A 428 6.19 24.36 15.33
CA ASP A 428 6.11 24.67 16.77
C ASP A 428 7.37 25.33 17.32
N ALA A 429 8.56 24.95 16.85
CA ALA A 429 9.82 25.56 17.27
C ALA A 429 10.00 26.99 16.72
N LEU A 430 9.50 27.25 15.50
CA LEU A 430 9.44 28.58 14.89
C LEU A 430 8.45 29.48 15.65
N LEU A 431 7.20 29.02 15.83
CA LEU A 431 6.17 29.79 16.53
C LEU A 431 6.52 30.05 18.00
N THR A 432 7.26 29.15 18.65
CA THR A 432 7.76 29.38 20.03
C THR A 432 8.80 30.51 20.08
N ARG A 433 9.54 30.74 18.99
CA ARG A 433 10.62 31.76 18.90
C ARG A 433 10.17 33.05 18.23
N ALA A 434 9.02 33.06 17.56
CA ALA A 434 8.40 34.24 16.97
C ALA A 434 7.78 35.13 18.07
N VAL A 435 8.62 35.89 18.78
CA VAL A 435 8.20 36.73 19.92
C VAL A 435 7.43 37.97 19.46
N VAL A 436 7.62 38.41 18.21
CA VAL A 436 6.94 39.56 17.60
C VAL A 436 5.96 39.11 16.51
N ASP A 437 4.89 39.87 16.31
CA ASP A 437 3.78 39.51 15.39
C ASP A 437 4.26 39.44 13.93
N GLU A 438 5.21 40.28 13.52
CA GLU A 438 5.79 40.29 12.17
C GLU A 438 6.51 38.96 11.85
N ALA A 439 7.32 38.46 12.80
CA ALA A 439 8.02 37.19 12.65
C ALA A 439 7.04 36.01 12.61
N ALA A 440 5.94 36.09 13.37
CA ALA A 440 4.88 35.08 13.33
C ALA A 440 4.15 35.09 11.98
N GLY A 441 3.88 36.28 11.42
CA GLY A 441 3.34 36.46 10.09
C GLY A 441 4.21 35.82 9.01
N HIS A 442 5.52 36.07 9.05
CA HIS A 442 6.47 35.49 8.09
C HIS A 442 6.51 33.96 8.15
N VAL A 443 6.37 33.37 9.34
CA VAL A 443 6.25 31.91 9.51
C VAL A 443 4.96 31.39 8.87
N THR A 444 3.84 32.09 9.03
CA THR A 444 2.57 31.68 8.40
C THR A 444 2.59 31.83 6.88
N ASP A 445 3.29 32.82 6.33
CA ASP A 445 3.47 32.98 4.89
C ASP A 445 4.32 31.86 4.32
N ALA A 446 5.46 31.56 4.95
CA ALA A 446 6.30 30.42 4.58
C ALA A 446 5.56 29.07 4.68
N LEU A 447 4.65 28.93 5.65
CA LEU A 447 3.79 27.76 5.77
C LEU A 447 2.80 27.69 4.59
N ALA A 448 2.09 28.78 4.27
CA ALA A 448 1.14 28.82 3.17
C ALA A 448 1.79 28.45 1.82
N ASP A 449 2.99 28.95 1.55
CA ASP A 449 3.75 28.62 0.33
C ASP A 449 4.15 27.14 0.27
N ALA A 450 4.43 26.53 1.43
CA ALA A 450 4.97 25.18 1.52
C ALA A 450 3.87 24.10 1.52
N LEU A 451 2.67 24.42 1.98
CA LEU A 451 1.57 23.46 2.17
C LEU A 451 1.23 22.62 0.93
N PRO A 452 1.14 23.17 -0.29
CA PRO A 452 0.85 22.36 -1.50
C PRO A 452 1.90 21.27 -1.79
N GLY A 453 3.11 21.43 -1.28
CA GLY A 453 4.21 20.46 -1.41
C GLY A 453 4.33 19.50 -0.21
N ALA A 454 3.46 19.60 0.78
CA ALA A 454 3.55 18.81 2.01
C ALA A 454 3.01 17.38 1.83
N GLY A 455 3.69 16.42 2.46
CA GLY A 455 3.15 15.07 2.59
C GLY A 455 2.05 15.02 3.66
N VAL A 456 1.05 14.17 3.46
CA VAL A 456 -0.07 13.93 4.38
C VAL A 456 0.40 13.65 5.82
N GLY A 457 1.46 12.84 6.00
CA GLY A 457 1.98 12.49 7.32
C GLY A 457 2.46 13.70 8.14
N PRO A 458 3.44 14.49 7.65
CA PRO A 458 3.85 15.74 8.28
C PRO A 458 2.70 16.72 8.51
N LEU A 459 1.76 16.81 7.57
CA LEU A 459 0.60 17.70 7.65
C LEU A 459 -0.30 17.34 8.83
N LEU A 460 -0.77 16.09 8.90
CA LEU A 460 -1.58 15.60 10.01
C LEU A 460 -0.84 15.64 11.36
N GLY A 461 0.47 15.37 11.34
CA GLY A 461 1.31 15.45 12.53
C GLY A 461 1.45 16.88 13.06
N ALA A 462 1.55 17.87 12.18
CA ALA A 462 1.59 19.29 12.55
C ALA A 462 0.21 19.76 13.04
N TRP A 463 -0.87 19.41 12.33
CA TRP A 463 -2.24 19.74 12.73
C TRP A 463 -2.58 19.24 14.14
N GLY A 464 -2.38 17.94 14.38
CA GLY A 464 -2.64 17.33 15.69
C GLY A 464 -1.76 17.90 16.80
N LYS A 465 -0.55 18.38 16.46
CA LYS A 465 0.32 19.08 17.41
C LYS A 465 -0.22 20.48 17.70
N LEU A 466 -0.56 21.29 16.70
CA LEU A 466 -0.97 22.69 16.90
C LEU A 466 -2.32 22.82 17.63
N ALA A 467 -3.26 21.91 17.36
CA ALA A 467 -4.60 21.93 17.94
C ALA A 467 -4.62 21.99 19.49
N VAL A 468 -3.57 21.48 20.14
CA VAL A 468 -3.47 21.42 21.61
C VAL A 468 -2.40 22.36 22.19
N ARG A 469 -1.64 23.09 21.38
CA ARG A 469 -0.44 23.82 21.85
C ARG A 469 -0.69 25.18 22.47
N THR A 470 -1.92 25.69 22.39
CA THR A 470 -2.33 26.96 23.03
C THR A 470 -2.66 26.80 24.52
N THR A 471 -2.77 25.55 25.02
CA THR A 471 -3.13 25.24 26.40
C THR A 471 -1.99 24.45 27.08
N PRO A 472 -1.65 24.73 28.36
CA PRO A 472 -0.63 23.97 29.09
C PRO A 472 -1.15 22.59 29.55
N GLY A 473 -0.23 21.68 29.91
CA GLY A 473 -0.56 20.47 30.67
C GLY A 473 -0.98 19.24 29.87
N HIS A 474 -0.69 19.21 28.57
CA HIS A 474 -0.93 18.02 27.74
C HIS A 474 0.19 16.98 27.84
N ARG A 475 -0.10 15.75 27.42
CA ARG A 475 0.92 14.72 27.17
C ARG A 475 1.24 14.65 25.70
N ARG A 476 2.52 14.51 25.37
CA ARG A 476 2.97 14.18 24.03
C ARG A 476 3.03 12.67 23.89
N VAL A 477 2.20 12.13 23.01
CA VAL A 477 2.17 10.71 22.69
C VAL A 477 2.99 10.46 21.43
N PHE A 478 3.86 9.47 21.48
CA PHE A 478 4.67 9.04 20.35
C PHE A 478 4.25 7.64 19.94
N PHE A 479 4.08 7.42 18.64
CA PHE A 479 3.70 6.13 18.06
C PHE A 479 4.85 5.59 17.20
N PRO A 480 5.76 4.78 17.76
CA PRO A 480 6.84 4.18 16.99
C PRO A 480 6.28 3.37 15.82
N ARG A 481 6.59 3.78 14.58
CA ARG A 481 6.03 3.21 13.33
C ARG A 481 4.48 3.15 13.28
N GLY A 482 3.78 4.05 13.96
CA GLY A 482 2.31 4.02 14.04
C GLY A 482 1.75 2.84 14.85
N ARG A 483 2.59 2.06 15.55
CA ARG A 483 2.13 0.95 16.39
C ARG A 483 1.55 1.51 17.69
N VAL A 484 0.22 1.55 17.76
CA VAL A 484 -0.55 2.02 18.92
C VAL A 484 -0.17 1.24 20.19
N THR A 485 0.11 -0.07 20.07
CA THR A 485 0.53 -0.92 21.20
C THR A 485 1.89 -0.58 21.79
N LYS A 486 2.73 0.18 21.06
CA LYS A 486 4.03 0.67 21.52
C LYS A 486 4.00 2.18 21.82
N ALA A 487 2.82 2.77 21.95
CA ALA A 487 2.69 4.18 22.26
C ALA A 487 3.33 4.47 23.62
N TYR A 488 4.13 5.54 23.70
CA TYR A 488 4.63 6.05 24.97
C TYR A 488 4.33 7.54 25.05
N ALA A 489 4.08 8.01 26.27
CA ALA A 489 3.70 9.40 26.53
C ALA A 489 4.69 10.05 27.48
N ILE A 490 5.01 11.33 27.23
CA ILE A 490 5.75 12.19 28.16
C ILE A 490 4.90 13.42 28.47
N ASP A 491 5.09 14.01 29.64
CA ASP A 491 4.46 15.28 29.97
C ASP A 491 5.03 16.40 29.09
N ASP A 492 4.16 17.26 28.55
CA ASP A 492 4.57 18.41 27.75
C ASP A 492 4.90 19.59 28.65
N VAL A 493 6.19 19.76 28.95
CA VAL A 493 6.70 20.87 29.79
C VAL A 493 6.99 22.15 28.99
N ARG A 494 6.65 22.20 27.69
CA ARG A 494 6.94 23.36 26.84
C ARG A 494 5.92 24.48 27.09
N PRO A 495 6.33 25.76 27.03
CA PRO A 495 5.41 26.89 27.13
C PRO A 495 4.30 26.82 26.05
N PRO A 496 3.07 27.26 26.36
CA PRO A 496 2.00 27.35 25.37
C PRO A 496 2.37 28.35 24.27
N LEU A 497 1.91 28.07 23.04
CA LEU A 497 2.06 29.00 21.93
C LEU A 497 1.10 30.18 22.06
N ALA A 498 1.48 31.33 21.50
CA ALA A 498 0.58 32.45 21.33
C ALA A 498 -0.65 32.03 20.50
N ARG A 499 -1.84 32.38 20.97
CA ARG A 499 -3.11 31.89 20.40
C ARG A 499 -3.27 32.24 18.92
N ARG A 500 -3.11 33.52 18.56
CA ARG A 500 -3.35 34.00 17.19
C ARG A 500 -2.47 33.30 16.13
N PRO A 501 -1.13 33.24 16.25
CA PRO A 501 -0.31 32.53 15.26
C PRO A 501 -0.58 31.03 15.19
N ALA A 502 -0.88 30.40 16.33
CA ALA A 502 -1.18 28.97 16.39
C ALA A 502 -2.51 28.63 15.70
N GLU A 503 -3.56 29.41 15.95
CA GLU A 503 -4.86 29.28 15.28
C GLU A 503 -4.73 29.52 13.78
N ARG A 504 -4.03 30.60 13.37
CA ARG A 504 -3.81 30.89 11.95
C ARG A 504 -3.07 29.76 11.23
N ALA A 505 -2.03 29.20 11.85
CA ALA A 505 -1.30 28.08 11.28
C ALA A 505 -2.15 26.80 11.23
N ALA A 506 -3.01 26.56 12.22
CA ALA A 506 -3.94 25.43 12.22
C ALA A 506 -5.00 25.56 11.11
N GLU A 507 -5.58 26.74 10.91
CA GLU A 507 -6.51 27.04 9.81
C GLU A 507 -5.89 26.78 8.44
N LEU A 508 -4.65 27.23 8.22
CA LEU A 508 -3.93 27.00 6.96
C LEU A 508 -3.74 25.50 6.70
N ILE A 509 -3.36 24.73 7.73
CA ILE A 509 -3.17 23.29 7.61
C ILE A 509 -4.50 22.57 7.38
N GLU A 510 -5.56 22.98 8.06
CA GLU A 510 -6.90 22.41 7.90
C GLU A 510 -7.46 22.67 6.51
N ALA A 511 -7.27 23.89 5.97
CA ALA A 511 -7.69 24.25 4.62
C ALA A 511 -6.98 23.44 3.52
N GLU A 512 -5.74 23.00 3.74
CA GLU A 512 -5.02 22.10 2.82
C GLU A 512 -5.43 20.62 2.98
N ALA A 513 -5.97 20.25 4.14
CA ALA A 513 -6.35 18.87 4.45
C ALA A 513 -7.73 18.46 3.89
N VAL A 514 -8.60 19.44 3.64
CA VAL A 514 -9.99 19.30 3.12
C VAL A 514 -9.98 19.49 1.61
#